data_AF-A0A1Z1WIZ6-F1
#
_entry.id   AF-A0A1Z1WIZ6-F1
#
_cell.length_a   1.000
_cell.length_b   1.000
_cell.length_c   1.000
_cell.angle_alpha   90.00
_cell.angle_beta   90.00
_cell.angle_gamma   90.00
#
_symmetry.space_group_name_H-M   'P 1'
#
loop_
_entity.id
_entity.type
_entity.pdbx_description
1 polymer ?
#
loop_
_entity_poly.entity_id
_entity_poly.type
_entity_poly.pdbx_seq_one_letter_code
_entity_poly.pdbx_strand_id
1 'polypeptide(L)' 'MHIFCKARGEYVHHNDRWYLLTDGTWAWGAAHYIANIGPAPRWC' A
#
# COMPACT_ATOMS: atom_id res chain seq x y z
N MET A 1 7.05 0.22 9.78
CA MET A 1 6.21 0.08 8.56
C MET A 1 5.86 1.44 8.00
N HIS A 2 6.74 1.96 7.13
CA HIS A 2 6.51 3.19 6.38
C HIS A 2 5.89 2.89 5.01
N ILE A 3 4.70 3.43 4.78
CA ILE A 3 4.05 3.44 3.47
C ILE A 3 4.38 4.77 2.78
N PHE A 4 5.03 4.71 1.62
CA PHE A 4 5.46 5.91 0.90
C PHE A 4 4.31 6.56 0.13
N CYS A 5 3.58 5.75 -0.63
CA CYS A 5 2.41 6.20 -1.37
C CYS A 5 1.47 5.04 -1.68
N LYS A 6 0.27 5.39 -2.13
CA LYS A 6 -0.71 4.44 -2.66
C LYS A 6 -0.86 4.59 -4.16
N ALA A 7 -1.09 3.48 -4.84
CA ALA A 7 -1.39 3.43 -6.27
C ALA A 7 -2.56 2.47 -6.53
N ARG A 8 -3.16 2.57 -7.72
CA ARG A 8 -4.13 1.58 -8.21
C ARG A 8 -3.38 0.48 -8.92
N GLY A 9 -3.73 -0.76 -8.65
CA GLY A 9 -3.12 -1.92 -9.29
C GLY A 9 -4.15 -3.02 -9.50
N GLU A 10 -3.69 -4.26 -9.50
CA GLU A 10 -4.56 -5.43 -9.68
C GLU A 10 -5.62 -5.52 -8.57
N TYR A 11 -6.82 -5.98 -8.92
CA TYR A 11 -7.89 -6.19 -7.94
C TYR A 11 -7.60 -7.43 -7.09
N VAL A 12 -7.17 -7.20 -5.86
CA VAL A 12 -6.95 -8.25 -4.86
C VAL A 12 -8.07 -8.16 -3.84
N HIS A 13 -8.84 -9.24 -3.66
CA HIS A 13 -9.95 -9.28 -2.68
C HIS A 13 -10.91 -8.08 -2.79
N HIS A 14 -11.32 -7.74 -4.02
CA HIS A 14 -12.22 -6.59 -4.29
C HIS A 14 -11.61 -5.22 -3.91
N ASN A 15 -10.28 -5.12 -3.80
CA ASN A 15 -9.56 -3.88 -3.55
C ASN A 15 -8.47 -3.69 -4.61
N ASP A 16 -8.55 -2.58 -5.34
CA ASP A 16 -7.57 -2.17 -6.34
C ASP A 16 -6.44 -1.32 -5.74
N ARG A 17 -6.43 -1.13 -4.42
CA ARG A 17 -5.44 -0.28 -3.75
C ARG A 17 -4.17 -1.06 -3.42
N TRP A 18 -3.06 -0.48 -3.81
CA TRP A 18 -1.71 -0.95 -3.53
C TRP A 18 -0.93 0.11 -2.79
N TYR A 19 -0.02 -0.32 -1.93
CA TYR A 19 0.85 0.55 -1.15
C TYR A 19 2.31 0.23 -1.46
N LEU A 20 3.09 1.27 -1.73
CA LEU A 20 4.53 1.15 -1.85
C LEU A 20 5.14 1.19 -0.44
N LEU A 21 5.69 0.06 -0.03
CA LEU A 21 6.38 -0.11 1.23
C LEU A 21 7.86 0.21 1.03
N THR A 22 8.42 1.02 1.95
CA THR A 22 9.85 1.36 1.95
C THR A 22 10.56 0.89 3.22
N ASP A 23 9.89 0.03 4.01
CA ASP A 23 10.34 -0.42 5.33
C ASP A 23 11.32 -1.61 5.25
N GLY A 24 12.35 -1.50 4.41
CA GLY A 24 13.41 -2.51 4.26
C GLY A 24 13.75 -2.85 2.81
N THR A 25 12.73 -3.03 1.96
CA THR A 25 12.87 -3.25 0.51
C THR A 25 11.73 -2.55 -0.22
N TRP A 26 11.99 -2.02 -1.41
CA TRP A 26 10.95 -1.44 -2.26
C TRP A 26 10.02 -2.55 -2.76
N ALA A 27 8.84 -2.62 -2.18
CA ALA A 27 7.85 -3.64 -2.52
C ALA A 27 6.45 -3.04 -2.56
N TRP A 28 5.64 -3.57 -3.48
CA TRP A 28 4.22 -3.28 -3.55
C TRP A 28 3.47 -4.32 -2.74
N GLY A 29 2.68 -3.88 -1.76
CA GLY A 29 1.75 -4.74 -1.04
C GLY A 29 0.32 -4.30 -1.29
N ALA A 30 -0.58 -5.27 -1.47
CA ALA A 30 -2.00 -4.98 -1.57
C ALA A 30 -2.49 -4.38 -0.25
N ALA A 31 -3.28 -3.31 -0.34
CA ALA A 31 -3.82 -2.60 0.81
C ALA A 31 -4.65 -3.49 1.73
N HIS A 32 -5.16 -4.61 1.20
CA HIS A 32 -5.90 -5.61 1.97
C HIS A 32 -5.06 -6.26 3.08
N TYR A 33 -3.76 -6.50 2.84
CA TYR A 33 -2.88 -7.17 3.81
C TYR A 33 -2.10 -6.20 4.71
N ILE A 34 -2.24 -4.89 4.47
CA ILE A 34 -1.48 -3.86 5.16
C ILE A 34 -2.37 -3.22 6.21
N ALA A 35 -2.05 -3.46 7.49
CA ALA A 35 -2.72 -2.78 8.59
C ALA A 35 -2.49 -1.27 8.48
N ASN A 36 -3.58 -0.48 8.50
CA ASN A 36 -3.52 0.98 8.51
C ASN A 36 -3.02 1.46 9.89
N ILE A 37 -1.70 1.47 10.08
CA ILE A 37 -1.06 2.03 11.27
C ILE A 37 -0.70 3.49 10.97
N GLY A 38 -1.69 4.38 10.99
CA GLY A 38 -1.47 5.83 10.85
C GLY A 38 -2.24 6.52 9.71
N PRO A 39 -1.92 7.80 9.44
CA PRO A 39 -2.61 8.61 8.43
C PRO A 39 -2.47 8.01 7.03
N ALA A 40 -3.55 8.04 6.25
CA ALA A 40 -3.58 7.41 4.93
C ALA A 40 -2.51 8.02 4.00
N PRO A 41 -1.70 7.18 3.33
CA PRO A 41 -0.64 7.64 2.44
C PRO A 41 -1.20 8.45 1.26
N ARG A 42 -0.36 9.36 0.75
CA ARG A 42 -0.63 10.16 -0.46
C ARG A 42 -0.68 9.27 -1.71
N TRP A 43 -1.42 9.71 -2.72
CA TRP A 43 -1.40 9.07 -4.04
C TRP A 43 -0.04 9.31 -4.72
N CYS A 44 0.51 8.23 -5.27
CA CYS A 44 1.27 8.27 -6.50
C CYS A 44 0.24 8.18 -7.66
#